data_AF-A0A9E4BSC9-F1
#
_entry.id   AF-A0A9E4BSC9-F1
#
_cell.length_a   1.000
_cell.length_b   1.000
_cell.length_c   1.000
_cell.angle_alpha   90.00
_cell.angle_beta   90.00
_cell.angle_gamma   90.00
#
_symmetry.space_group_name_H-M   'P 1'
#
loop_
_entity.id
_entity.type
_entity.pdbx_description
1 polymer ?
#
loop_
_entity_poly.entity_id
_entity_poly.type
_entity_poly.pdbx_seq_one_letter_code
_entity_poly.pdbx_strand_id
1 'polypeptide(L)'
;MNARITRDISDRMRPSVMLAAWPGMGSVGVGALDYLRRKLDAMPFAEIDMSEYFAPEAVVVEKGLARSFSDLPSHVFYYVEDPPLIISESEAQIPGMGGTVLMGHMLDLAQRFKVEAIYTGAAYAMPISHNERVQVLGAANQEALRDALEQYGVEILQEGHISGLNGLLLGTAGLRNIRAACLLATMPMYAQMMPNPKASREIVRVWAKMLELDVNMSEIDRAVERMDDTMSQIEEKIRTTFSTMEHESEDEIELEEVDEEQVPQVVMERIERLFGEVEHDTSREKAALLKRELDRWNLYGLYEDRFLGLFRKDSGSSRG
;
A
#
# COMPACT_ATOMS: atom_id res chain seq x y z
N MET A 1 -27.75 15.93 -5.10
CA MET A 1 -26.61 15.76 -6.02
C MET A 1 -25.62 16.89 -5.72
N ASN A 2 -24.46 16.56 -5.14
CA ASN A 2 -23.44 17.56 -4.76
C ASN A 2 -22.34 17.71 -5.84
N ALA A 3 -22.41 16.93 -6.92
CA ALA A 3 -21.54 17.10 -8.08
C ALA A 3 -22.02 18.30 -8.92
N ARG A 4 -21.17 19.31 -9.06
CA ARG A 4 -21.41 20.47 -9.91
C ARG A 4 -20.98 20.14 -11.34
N ILE A 5 -21.94 20.17 -12.27
CA ILE A 5 -21.65 20.03 -13.70
C ILE A 5 -21.08 21.35 -14.22
N THR A 6 -19.81 21.34 -14.64
CA THR A 6 -19.14 22.49 -15.25
C THR A 6 -19.32 22.52 -16.77
N ARG A 7 -19.58 21.35 -17.37
CA ARG A 7 -19.90 21.20 -18.79
C ARG A 7 -20.97 20.13 -18.99
N ASP A 8 -22.10 20.49 -19.59
CA ASP A 8 -23.14 19.50 -19.90
C ASP A 8 -22.76 18.66 -21.12
N ILE A 9 -22.65 17.36 -20.92
CA ILE A 9 -22.30 16.35 -21.93
C ILE A 9 -23.43 15.35 -22.16
N SER A 10 -24.60 15.53 -21.51
CA SER A 10 -25.68 14.54 -21.44
C SER A 10 -26.27 14.18 -22.81
N ASP A 11 -26.24 15.12 -23.77
CA ASP A 11 -26.74 14.91 -25.14
C ASP A 11 -25.66 14.40 -26.11
N ARG A 12 -24.39 14.40 -25.69
CA ARG A 12 -23.24 14.15 -26.57
C ARG A 12 -22.71 12.72 -26.45
N MET A 13 -22.93 12.07 -25.30
CA MET A 13 -22.42 10.72 -25.05
C MET A 13 -23.30 9.92 -24.10
N ARG A 14 -23.21 8.60 -24.22
CA ARG A 14 -23.85 7.63 -23.32
C ARG A 14 -22.78 6.68 -22.79
N PRO A 15 -22.00 7.10 -21.78
CA PRO A 15 -20.95 6.26 -21.23
C PRO A 15 -21.57 5.06 -20.52
N SER A 16 -21.22 3.85 -20.95
CA SER A 16 -21.62 2.63 -20.26
C SER A 16 -20.74 2.34 -19.05
N VAL A 17 -19.53 2.92 -18.99
CA VAL A 17 -18.53 2.65 -17.95
C VAL A 17 -18.05 3.92 -17.26
N MET A 18 -17.81 3.80 -15.96
CA MET A 18 -17.03 4.74 -15.17
C MET A 18 -15.82 4.05 -14.55
N LEU A 19 -14.63 4.61 -14.74
CA LEU A 19 -13.42 4.24 -13.99
C LEU A 19 -13.26 5.19 -12.81
N ALA A 20 -12.88 4.68 -11.64
CA ALA A 20 -12.64 5.51 -10.47
C ALA A 20 -11.44 5.01 -9.65
N ALA A 21 -10.70 5.92 -9.03
CA ALA A 21 -9.63 5.57 -8.12
C ALA A 21 -9.37 6.67 -7.09
N TRP A 22 -8.77 6.27 -5.95
CA TRP A 22 -8.38 7.15 -4.86
C TRP A 22 -6.95 6.89 -4.43
N PRO A 23 -6.29 7.89 -3.79
CA PRO A 23 -4.94 7.72 -3.27
C PRO A 23 -4.87 6.52 -2.33
N GLY A 24 -3.79 5.76 -2.41
CA GLY A 24 -3.61 4.53 -1.65
C GLY A 24 -2.21 3.98 -1.81
N MET A 25 -2.01 2.74 -1.37
CA MET A 25 -0.71 2.07 -1.43
C MET A 25 -0.13 2.11 -2.85
N GLY A 26 1.13 2.48 -2.94
CA GLY A 26 1.90 2.58 -4.16
C GLY A 26 1.34 3.53 -5.21
N SER A 27 0.35 4.37 -4.86
CA SER A 27 -0.43 5.15 -5.82
C SER A 27 -0.97 4.32 -6.99
N VAL A 28 -1.24 3.02 -6.77
CA VAL A 28 -1.50 2.07 -7.86
C VAL A 28 -2.74 2.46 -8.67
N GLY A 29 -3.86 2.65 -7.98
CA GLY A 29 -5.15 2.99 -8.60
C GLY A 29 -5.12 4.35 -9.30
N VAL A 30 -4.75 5.40 -8.57
CA VAL A 30 -4.66 6.77 -9.11
C VAL A 30 -3.61 6.88 -10.21
N GLY A 31 -2.49 6.18 -10.11
CA GLY A 31 -1.47 6.15 -11.15
C GLY A 31 -1.97 5.50 -12.44
N ALA A 32 -2.78 4.43 -12.34
CA ALA A 32 -3.42 3.82 -13.51
C ALA A 32 -4.47 4.75 -14.13
N LEU A 33 -5.28 5.39 -13.28
CA LEU A 33 -6.35 6.29 -13.69
C LEU A 33 -5.80 7.56 -14.36
N ASP A 34 -4.81 8.22 -13.74
CA ASP A 34 -4.10 9.38 -14.29
C ASP A 34 -3.49 9.05 -15.66
N TYR A 35 -2.86 7.88 -15.78
CA TYR A 35 -2.27 7.45 -17.04
C TYR A 35 -3.32 7.37 -18.16
N LEU A 36 -4.45 6.70 -17.91
CA LEU A 36 -5.54 6.63 -18.88
C LEU A 36 -6.14 8.00 -19.18
N ARG A 37 -6.39 8.81 -18.15
CA ARG A 37 -6.92 10.18 -18.29
C ARG A 37 -6.08 11.01 -19.26
N ARG A 38 -4.74 10.94 -19.12
CA ARG A 38 -3.80 11.66 -19.99
C ARG A 38 -3.72 11.06 -21.39
N LYS A 39 -3.69 9.72 -21.51
CA LYS A 39 -3.54 9.06 -22.82
C LYS A 39 -4.79 9.12 -23.68
N LEU A 40 -5.95 9.30 -23.08
CA LEU A 40 -7.24 9.42 -23.76
C LEU A 40 -7.69 10.89 -23.90
N ASP A 41 -6.82 11.86 -23.58
CA ASP A 41 -7.12 13.30 -23.62
C ASP A 41 -8.45 13.66 -22.91
N ALA A 42 -8.72 12.99 -21.78
CA ALA A 42 -9.99 13.10 -21.09
C ALA A 42 -10.23 14.53 -20.58
N MET A 43 -11.43 15.05 -20.81
CA MET A 43 -11.78 16.44 -20.52
C MET A 43 -12.63 16.55 -19.26
N PRO A 44 -12.36 17.50 -18.34
CA PRO A 44 -13.18 17.66 -17.14
C PRO A 44 -14.58 18.17 -17.48
N PHE A 45 -15.61 17.69 -16.75
CA PHE A 45 -16.98 18.13 -16.94
C PHE A 45 -17.81 18.27 -15.66
N ALA A 46 -17.34 17.71 -14.55
CA ALA A 46 -17.98 17.87 -13.25
C ALA A 46 -16.96 17.79 -12.11
N GLU A 47 -17.31 18.34 -10.95
CA GLU A 47 -16.52 18.31 -9.73
C GLU A 47 -17.43 18.08 -8.51
N ILE A 48 -16.93 17.47 -7.45
CA ILE A 48 -17.58 17.46 -6.13
C ILE A 48 -16.90 18.53 -5.26
N ASP A 49 -17.72 19.33 -4.57
CA ASP A 49 -17.20 20.26 -3.57
C ASP A 49 -16.66 19.47 -2.36
N MET A 50 -15.36 19.62 -2.12
CA MET A 50 -14.66 18.90 -1.07
C MET A 50 -14.54 19.69 0.24
N SER A 51 -15.03 20.94 0.26
CA SER A 51 -14.97 21.81 1.45
C SER A 51 -15.78 21.29 2.64
N GLU A 52 -16.77 20.42 2.41
CA GLU A 52 -17.52 19.76 3.48
C GLU A 52 -16.71 18.65 4.18
N TYR A 53 -15.63 18.17 3.57
CA TYR A 53 -14.83 17.04 4.09
C TYR A 53 -13.45 17.47 4.62
N PHE A 54 -12.99 18.67 4.27
CA PHE A 54 -11.65 19.15 4.60
C PHE A 54 -11.70 20.55 5.19
N ALA A 55 -10.95 20.76 6.27
CA ALA A 55 -10.61 22.08 6.77
C ALA A 55 -9.16 22.40 6.35
N PRO A 56 -8.84 23.65 5.99
CA PRO A 56 -7.46 24.01 5.70
C PRO A 56 -6.58 23.82 6.94
N GLU A 57 -5.48 23.08 6.80
CA GLU A 57 -4.57 22.77 7.91
C GLU A 57 -3.29 23.63 7.91
N ALA A 58 -2.99 24.28 6.78
CA ALA A 58 -1.76 25.04 6.59
C ALA A 58 -1.99 26.35 5.82
N VAL A 59 -1.03 27.25 5.95
CA VAL A 59 -0.92 28.46 5.12
C VAL A 59 0.24 28.31 4.14
N VAL A 60 0.06 28.83 2.93
CA VAL A 60 1.13 28.95 1.95
C VAL A 60 1.97 30.17 2.29
N VAL A 61 3.26 29.94 2.53
CA VAL A 61 4.23 31.02 2.79
C VAL A 61 5.05 31.29 1.54
N GLU A 62 4.91 32.49 0.99
CA GLU A 62 5.68 32.93 -0.16
C GLU A 62 6.51 34.16 0.18
N LYS A 63 7.82 34.08 -0.04
CA LYS A 63 8.78 35.15 0.28
C LYS A 63 8.67 35.61 1.75
N GLY A 64 8.45 34.66 2.66
CA GLY A 64 8.32 34.91 4.10
C GLY A 64 6.97 35.48 4.55
N LEU A 65 5.97 35.57 3.65
CA LEU A 65 4.63 36.09 3.97
C LEU A 65 3.59 34.98 3.87
N ALA A 66 2.72 34.84 4.88
CA ALA A 66 1.53 34.01 4.77
C ALA A 66 0.56 34.63 3.74
N ARG A 67 0.34 33.94 2.62
CA ARG A 67 -0.45 34.46 1.48
C ARG A 67 -1.88 33.95 1.46
N SER A 68 -2.06 32.66 1.66
CA SER A 68 -3.35 31.97 1.56
C SER A 68 -3.33 30.71 2.40
N PHE A 69 -4.48 30.07 2.55
CA PHE A 69 -4.52 28.68 2.99
C PHE A 69 -4.02 27.75 1.87
N SER A 70 -3.62 26.54 2.22
CA SER A 70 -3.39 25.46 1.25
C SER A 70 -4.67 25.14 0.50
N ASP A 71 -4.56 24.82 -0.78
CA ASP A 71 -5.69 24.39 -1.61
C ASP A 71 -6.33 23.12 -1.02
N LEU A 72 -7.66 23.04 -1.13
CA LEU A 72 -8.40 21.84 -0.75
C LEU A 72 -8.21 20.76 -1.82
N PRO A 73 -8.20 19.47 -1.44
CA PRO A 73 -8.17 18.39 -2.41
C PRO A 73 -9.38 18.47 -3.35
N SER A 74 -9.18 18.14 -4.62
CA SER A 74 -10.25 18.09 -5.61
C SER A 74 -10.77 16.66 -5.83
N HIS A 75 -12.02 16.58 -6.28
CA HIS A 75 -12.62 15.36 -6.84
C HIS A 75 -13.31 15.72 -8.14
N VAL A 76 -12.78 15.23 -9.26
CA VAL A 76 -13.12 15.69 -10.61
C VAL A 76 -13.54 14.50 -11.47
N PHE A 77 -14.56 14.73 -12.29
CA PHE A 77 -15.01 13.80 -13.32
C PHE A 77 -14.58 14.31 -14.70
N TYR A 78 -14.01 13.40 -15.46
CA TYR A 78 -13.56 13.60 -16.83
C TYR A 78 -14.36 12.70 -17.78
N TYR A 79 -14.49 13.12 -19.03
CA TYR A 79 -15.11 12.33 -20.08
C TYR A 79 -14.15 12.11 -21.25
N VAL A 80 -14.32 10.97 -21.90
CA VAL A 80 -13.74 10.60 -23.19
C VAL A 80 -14.90 10.39 -24.15
N GLU A 81 -14.82 10.92 -25.37
CA GLU A 81 -15.93 10.81 -26.34
C GLU A 81 -15.95 9.45 -27.04
N ASP A 82 -14.78 8.88 -27.39
CA ASP A 82 -14.66 7.62 -28.12
C ASP A 82 -13.50 6.73 -27.58
N PRO A 83 -13.79 5.56 -27.00
CA PRO A 83 -15.13 5.12 -26.61
C PRO A 83 -15.68 6.01 -25.47
N PRO A 84 -17.02 6.14 -25.35
CA PRO A 84 -17.63 7.00 -24.34
C PRO A 84 -17.37 6.45 -22.93
N LEU A 85 -16.56 7.18 -22.15
CA LEU A 85 -16.11 6.77 -20.82
C LEU A 85 -16.15 7.94 -19.84
N ILE A 86 -16.48 7.66 -18.58
CA ILE A 86 -16.27 8.58 -17.45
C ILE A 86 -15.05 8.13 -16.65
N ILE A 87 -14.19 9.07 -16.26
CA ILE A 87 -13.08 8.87 -15.33
C ILE A 87 -13.31 9.75 -14.12
N SER A 88 -13.30 9.17 -12.91
CA SER A 88 -13.49 9.87 -11.63
C SER A 88 -12.20 9.80 -10.82
N GLU A 89 -11.53 10.93 -10.68
CA GLU A 89 -10.25 11.06 -9.99
C GLU A 89 -10.41 11.91 -8.73
N SER A 90 -9.78 11.48 -7.64
CA SER A 90 -9.82 12.15 -6.34
C SER A 90 -8.41 12.34 -5.82
N GLU A 91 -8.11 13.53 -5.27
CA GLU A 91 -6.81 13.83 -4.67
C GLU A 91 -6.74 13.40 -3.20
N ALA A 92 -7.86 12.98 -2.60
CA ALA A 92 -7.91 12.55 -1.21
C ALA A 92 -8.75 11.30 -0.99
N GLN A 93 -8.40 10.57 0.07
CA GLN A 93 -9.16 9.43 0.60
C GLN A 93 -9.90 9.87 1.87
N ILE A 94 -11.22 10.00 1.79
CA ILE A 94 -12.06 10.44 2.92
C ILE A 94 -12.50 9.22 3.75
N PRO A 95 -12.17 9.16 5.05
CA PRO A 95 -12.56 8.04 5.90
C PRO A 95 -14.01 8.16 6.41
N GLY A 96 -14.53 7.05 6.93
CA GLY A 96 -15.78 7.01 7.69
C GLY A 96 -17.01 7.50 6.92
N MET A 97 -17.91 8.20 7.62
CA MET A 97 -19.19 8.64 7.06
C MET A 97 -19.02 9.60 5.87
N GLY A 98 -18.02 10.48 5.89
CA GLY A 98 -17.75 11.39 4.77
C GLY A 98 -17.46 10.63 3.48
N GLY A 99 -16.69 9.54 3.57
CA GLY A 99 -16.42 8.64 2.46
C GLY A 99 -17.68 7.99 1.89
N THR A 100 -18.56 7.48 2.76
CA THR A 100 -19.85 6.91 2.34
C THR A 100 -20.76 7.93 1.65
N VAL A 101 -20.80 9.17 2.15
CA VAL A 101 -21.55 10.27 1.54
C VAL A 101 -20.99 10.60 0.15
N LEU A 102 -19.66 10.68 0.01
CA LEU A 102 -19.00 10.88 -1.28
C LEU A 102 -19.38 9.79 -2.29
N MET A 103 -19.37 8.50 -1.88
CA MET A 103 -19.80 7.40 -2.75
C MET A 103 -21.24 7.60 -3.23
N GLY A 104 -22.12 8.08 -2.35
CA GLY A 104 -23.50 8.43 -2.70
C GLY A 104 -23.57 9.48 -3.81
N HIS A 105 -22.79 10.56 -3.72
CA HIS A 105 -22.75 11.61 -4.74
C HIS A 105 -22.19 11.12 -6.07
N MET A 106 -21.19 10.25 -6.06
CA MET A 106 -20.66 9.64 -7.28
C MET A 106 -21.69 8.74 -7.96
N LEU A 107 -22.43 7.94 -7.19
CA LEU A 107 -23.46 7.08 -7.75
C LEU A 107 -24.66 7.88 -8.26
N ASP A 108 -25.00 9.03 -7.65
CA ASP A 108 -26.00 9.95 -8.20
C ASP A 108 -25.59 10.42 -9.61
N LEU A 109 -24.32 10.76 -9.80
CA LEU A 109 -23.78 11.16 -11.10
C LEU A 109 -23.78 9.98 -12.08
N ALA A 110 -23.31 8.81 -11.67
CA ALA A 110 -23.31 7.60 -12.49
C ALA A 110 -24.73 7.27 -13.01
N GLN A 111 -25.74 7.36 -12.15
CA GLN A 111 -27.15 7.15 -12.53
C GLN A 111 -27.66 8.21 -13.49
N ARG A 112 -27.32 9.50 -13.27
CA ARG A 112 -27.69 10.60 -14.17
C ARG A 112 -27.17 10.36 -15.59
N PHE A 113 -25.93 9.87 -15.73
CA PHE A 113 -25.31 9.57 -17.02
C PHE A 113 -25.59 8.15 -17.53
N LYS A 114 -26.39 7.37 -16.79
CA LYS A 114 -26.78 5.99 -17.13
C LYS A 114 -25.58 5.04 -17.29
N VAL A 115 -24.56 5.24 -16.47
CA VAL A 115 -23.43 4.31 -16.36
C VAL A 115 -23.97 2.93 -15.95
N GLU A 116 -23.56 1.91 -16.69
CA GLU A 116 -23.98 0.52 -16.50
C GLU A 116 -23.04 -0.25 -15.58
N ALA A 117 -21.74 0.08 -15.61
CA ALA A 117 -20.71 -0.55 -14.79
C ALA A 117 -19.66 0.45 -14.28
N ILE A 118 -19.19 0.22 -13.05
CA ILE A 118 -18.13 1.01 -12.43
C ILE A 118 -16.93 0.10 -12.12
N TYR A 119 -15.72 0.51 -12.49
CA TYR A 119 -14.51 -0.21 -12.15
C TYR A 119 -13.58 0.64 -11.29
N THR A 120 -13.14 0.09 -10.16
CA THR A 120 -12.14 0.72 -9.30
C THR A 120 -10.80 0.01 -9.40
N GLY A 121 -9.71 0.75 -9.13
CA GLY A 121 -8.35 0.24 -9.16
C GLY A 121 -7.66 0.47 -7.83
N ALA A 122 -7.01 -0.56 -7.29
CA ALA A 122 -6.30 -0.50 -6.03
C ALA A 122 -5.09 -1.44 -6.02
N ALA A 123 -4.29 -1.33 -4.96
CA ALA A 123 -3.16 -2.20 -4.70
C ALA A 123 -3.55 -3.36 -3.78
N TYR A 124 -2.84 -4.48 -3.91
CA TYR A 124 -2.90 -5.62 -3.01
C TYR A 124 -1.49 -5.92 -2.48
N ALA A 125 -1.19 -5.44 -1.28
CA ALA A 125 0.12 -5.61 -0.67
C ALA A 125 0.34 -7.05 -0.20
N MET A 126 1.43 -7.68 -0.66
CA MET A 126 1.79 -9.06 -0.33
C MET A 126 3.27 -9.15 0.09
N PRO A 127 3.66 -10.17 0.89
CA PRO A 127 5.06 -10.41 1.24
C PRO A 127 5.82 -11.05 0.06
N ILE A 128 5.94 -10.32 -1.04
CA ILE A 128 6.57 -10.74 -2.30
C ILE A 128 7.74 -9.81 -2.66
N SER A 129 8.66 -10.29 -3.50
CA SER A 129 9.74 -9.46 -4.05
C SER A 129 9.21 -8.52 -5.13
N HIS A 130 9.85 -7.35 -5.29
CA HIS A 130 9.58 -6.44 -6.42
C HIS A 130 9.84 -7.06 -7.80
N ASN A 131 10.64 -8.12 -7.86
CA ASN A 131 10.92 -8.89 -9.07
C ASN A 131 9.79 -9.85 -9.47
N GLU A 132 8.85 -10.13 -8.56
CA GLU A 132 7.73 -10.99 -8.87
C GLU A 132 6.78 -10.36 -9.90
N ARG A 133 6.12 -11.24 -10.66
CA ARG A 133 5.13 -10.81 -11.63
C ARG A 133 3.90 -10.27 -10.88
N VAL A 134 3.47 -9.07 -11.26
CA VAL A 134 2.21 -8.50 -10.79
C VAL A 134 1.05 -9.36 -11.30
N GLN A 135 0.19 -9.77 -10.38
CA GLN A 135 -1.09 -10.41 -10.64
C GLN A 135 -2.19 -9.37 -10.39
N VAL A 136 -3.32 -9.50 -11.10
CA VAL A 136 -4.49 -8.64 -10.86
C VAL A 136 -5.60 -9.52 -10.33
N LEU A 137 -5.99 -9.28 -9.08
CA LEU A 137 -7.16 -9.88 -8.47
C LEU A 137 -8.39 -9.00 -8.69
N GLY A 138 -9.58 -9.58 -8.59
CA GLY A 138 -10.85 -8.90 -8.81
C GLY A 138 -11.93 -9.33 -7.84
N ALA A 139 -12.74 -8.37 -7.39
CA ALA A 139 -14.00 -8.64 -6.70
C ALA A 139 -15.10 -7.81 -7.36
N ALA A 140 -16.30 -8.38 -7.51
CA ALA A 140 -17.45 -7.70 -8.09
C ALA A 140 -18.68 -7.83 -7.19
N ASN A 141 -19.61 -6.89 -7.31
CA ASN A 141 -20.86 -6.89 -6.55
C ASN A 141 -22.00 -7.69 -7.24
N GLN A 142 -21.72 -8.30 -8.39
CA GLN A 142 -22.66 -9.15 -9.14
C GLN A 142 -21.91 -10.30 -9.80
N GLU A 143 -22.51 -11.50 -9.78
CA GLU A 143 -21.91 -12.74 -10.32
C GLU A 143 -21.56 -12.63 -11.81
N ALA A 144 -22.49 -12.13 -12.63
CA ALA A 144 -22.25 -11.97 -14.06
C ALA A 144 -21.08 -11.01 -14.37
N LEU A 145 -20.85 -10.00 -13.51
CA LEU A 145 -19.70 -9.12 -13.66
C LEU A 145 -18.41 -9.78 -13.17
N ARG A 146 -18.45 -10.52 -12.04
CA ARG A 146 -17.33 -11.33 -11.53
C ARG A 146 -16.81 -12.28 -12.62
N ASP A 147 -17.70 -13.09 -13.18
CA ASP A 147 -17.34 -14.13 -14.16
C ASP A 147 -16.77 -13.52 -15.46
N ALA A 148 -17.22 -12.31 -15.81
CA ALA A 148 -16.67 -11.59 -16.95
C ALA A 148 -15.21 -11.14 -16.71
N LEU A 149 -14.79 -10.87 -15.48
CA LEU A 149 -13.41 -10.44 -15.18
C LEU A 149 -12.37 -11.50 -15.54
N GLU A 150 -12.70 -12.79 -15.36
CA GLU A 150 -11.78 -13.90 -15.63
C GLU A 150 -11.32 -13.94 -17.10
N GLN A 151 -12.21 -13.54 -18.02
CA GLN A 151 -11.92 -13.45 -19.47
C GLN A 151 -10.79 -12.44 -19.78
N TYR A 152 -10.56 -11.50 -18.87
CA TYR A 152 -9.53 -10.48 -18.98
C TYR A 152 -8.24 -10.85 -18.23
N GLY A 153 -8.15 -12.06 -17.68
CA GLY A 153 -6.98 -12.54 -16.94
C GLY A 153 -6.91 -12.02 -15.51
N VAL A 154 -8.07 -11.63 -14.95
CA VAL A 154 -8.22 -11.22 -13.56
C VAL A 154 -8.56 -12.45 -12.72
N GLU A 155 -7.80 -12.69 -11.66
CA GLU A 155 -8.06 -13.76 -10.70
C GLU A 155 -9.13 -13.32 -9.69
N ILE A 156 -10.13 -14.16 -9.41
CA ILE A 156 -11.20 -13.78 -8.48
C ILE A 156 -10.72 -13.91 -7.03
N LEU A 157 -10.77 -12.79 -6.30
CA LEU A 157 -10.54 -12.76 -4.87
C LEU A 157 -11.70 -13.48 -4.16
N GLN A 158 -11.44 -14.71 -3.71
CA GLN A 158 -12.47 -15.55 -3.07
C GLN A 158 -12.87 -15.02 -1.69
N GLU A 159 -11.87 -14.62 -0.89
CA GLU A 159 -12.06 -14.15 0.48
C GLU A 159 -11.13 -12.97 0.76
N GLY A 160 -11.59 -12.01 1.54
CA GLY A 160 -10.79 -10.86 1.95
C GLY A 160 -11.61 -9.60 2.22
N HIS A 161 -10.89 -8.50 2.45
CA HIS A 161 -11.48 -7.19 2.68
C HIS A 161 -10.84 -6.16 1.74
N ILE A 162 -11.68 -5.37 1.07
CA ILE A 162 -11.25 -4.22 0.28
C ILE A 162 -11.60 -2.96 1.08
N SER A 163 -10.59 -2.34 1.68
CA SER A 163 -10.75 -1.12 2.47
C SER A 163 -10.70 0.14 1.60
N GLY A 164 -11.01 1.28 2.21
CA GLY A 164 -10.99 2.58 1.54
C GLY A 164 -12.12 2.77 0.52
N LEU A 165 -12.06 3.88 -0.19
CA LEU A 165 -13.12 4.32 -1.10
C LEU A 165 -13.28 3.39 -2.31
N ASN A 166 -12.21 2.73 -2.75
CA ASN A 166 -12.27 1.72 -3.81
C ASN A 166 -13.23 0.56 -3.46
N GLY A 167 -13.17 0.05 -2.23
CA GLY A 167 -14.06 -1.00 -1.74
C GLY A 167 -15.43 -0.49 -1.31
N LEU A 168 -15.49 0.70 -0.69
CA LEU A 168 -16.75 1.32 -0.29
C LEU A 168 -17.65 1.65 -1.49
N LEU A 169 -17.08 2.10 -2.62
CA LEU A 169 -17.84 2.33 -3.84
C LEU A 169 -18.50 1.04 -4.33
N LEU A 170 -17.74 -0.07 -4.34
CA LEU A 170 -18.22 -1.38 -4.77
C LEU A 170 -19.43 -1.84 -3.94
N GLY A 171 -19.32 -1.74 -2.61
CA GLY A 171 -20.41 -2.06 -1.69
C GLY A 171 -21.62 -1.13 -1.84
N THR A 172 -21.38 0.19 -1.91
CA THR A 172 -22.45 1.20 -2.04
C THR A 172 -23.18 1.09 -3.38
N ALA A 173 -22.46 0.80 -4.46
CA ALA A 173 -23.04 0.54 -5.78
C ALA A 173 -23.96 -0.69 -5.76
N GLY A 174 -23.57 -1.73 -5.01
CA GLY A 174 -24.39 -2.94 -4.82
C GLY A 174 -25.75 -2.62 -4.19
N LEU A 175 -25.77 -1.76 -3.16
CA LEU A 175 -27.02 -1.29 -2.52
C LEU A 175 -27.95 -0.53 -3.47
N ARG A 176 -27.41 0.00 -4.58
CA ARG A 176 -28.16 0.74 -5.61
C ARG A 176 -28.39 -0.07 -6.90
N ASN A 177 -28.07 -1.36 -6.91
CA ASN A 177 -28.12 -2.23 -8.09
C ASN A 177 -27.29 -1.72 -9.28
N ILE A 178 -26.21 -1.00 -9.01
CA ILE A 178 -25.25 -0.56 -10.04
C ILE A 178 -24.11 -1.58 -10.06
N ARG A 179 -23.80 -2.10 -11.26
CA ARG A 179 -22.73 -3.09 -11.41
C ARG A 179 -21.40 -2.42 -11.08
N ALA A 180 -20.60 -3.04 -10.22
CA ALA A 180 -19.27 -2.56 -9.93
C ALA A 180 -18.28 -3.70 -9.67
N ALA A 181 -17.02 -3.45 -9.98
CA ALA A 181 -15.91 -4.32 -9.63
C ALA A 181 -14.66 -3.53 -9.23
N CYS A 182 -13.86 -4.09 -8.32
CA CYS A 182 -12.56 -3.57 -7.92
C CYS A 182 -11.46 -4.47 -8.44
N LEU A 183 -10.47 -3.89 -9.11
CA LEU A 183 -9.25 -4.55 -9.55
C LEU A 183 -8.11 -4.24 -8.57
N LEU A 184 -7.36 -5.28 -8.21
CA LEU A 184 -6.37 -5.29 -7.14
C LEU A 184 -5.05 -5.83 -7.67
N ALA A 185 -4.12 -4.94 -8.02
CA ALA A 185 -2.81 -5.35 -8.52
C ALA A 185 -1.85 -5.66 -7.36
N THR A 186 -1.21 -6.84 -7.39
CA THR A 186 -0.27 -7.24 -6.35
C THR A 186 0.95 -6.32 -6.31
N MET A 187 1.45 -6.04 -5.11
CA MET A 187 2.68 -5.28 -4.91
C MET A 187 3.43 -5.72 -3.65
N PRO A 188 4.75 -5.48 -3.57
CA PRO A 188 5.52 -5.76 -2.36
C PRO A 188 5.03 -4.94 -1.16
N MET A 189 4.78 -5.63 -0.05
CA MET A 189 4.24 -5.03 1.17
C MET A 189 5.19 -4.01 1.80
N TYR A 190 6.50 -4.13 1.59
CA TYR A 190 7.47 -3.15 2.07
C TYR A 190 7.51 -1.85 1.23
N ALA A 191 6.89 -1.85 0.03
CA ALA A 191 6.92 -0.74 -0.92
C ALA A 191 5.64 0.10 -0.91
N GLN A 192 4.77 -0.03 0.10
CA GLN A 192 3.45 0.63 0.14
C GLN A 192 3.49 2.15 0.01
N MET A 193 4.57 2.78 0.49
CA MET A 193 4.74 4.24 0.47
C MET A 193 5.47 4.75 -0.79
N MET A 194 5.90 3.85 -1.67
CA MET A 194 6.65 4.19 -2.90
C MET A 194 5.76 4.02 -4.12
N PRO A 195 5.78 4.94 -5.11
CA PRO A 195 5.04 4.76 -6.36
C PRO A 195 5.34 3.41 -7.00
N ASN A 196 4.30 2.68 -7.40
CA ASN A 196 4.42 1.37 -8.03
C ASN A 196 3.80 1.38 -9.44
N PRO A 197 4.49 1.98 -10.44
CA PRO A 197 4.03 1.98 -11.83
C PRO A 197 3.87 0.57 -12.41
N LYS A 198 4.58 -0.43 -11.88
CA LYS A 198 4.49 -1.83 -12.32
C LYS A 198 3.11 -2.40 -12.04
N ALA A 199 2.57 -2.15 -10.85
CA ALA A 199 1.21 -2.51 -10.48
C ALA A 199 0.17 -1.65 -11.21
N SER A 200 0.37 -0.33 -11.30
CA SER A 200 -0.53 0.54 -12.08
C SER A 200 -0.66 0.09 -13.54
N ARG A 201 0.45 -0.32 -14.16
CA ARG A 201 0.46 -0.77 -15.55
C ARG A 201 -0.45 -1.98 -15.77
N GLU A 202 -0.46 -2.95 -14.87
CA GLU A 202 -1.32 -4.12 -15.04
C GLU A 202 -2.80 -3.77 -14.86
N ILE A 203 -3.15 -2.82 -13.99
CA ILE A 203 -4.51 -2.26 -13.95
C ILE A 203 -4.87 -1.58 -15.27
N VAL A 204 -3.99 -0.73 -15.82
CA VAL A 204 -4.18 -0.09 -17.13
C VAL A 204 -4.37 -1.14 -18.24
N ARG A 205 -3.57 -2.20 -18.24
CA ARG A 205 -3.66 -3.28 -19.23
C ARG A 205 -5.02 -3.98 -19.18
N VAL A 206 -5.50 -4.29 -17.97
CA VAL A 206 -6.82 -4.93 -17.80
C VAL A 206 -7.93 -3.99 -18.25
N TRP A 207 -7.95 -2.72 -17.79
CA TRP A 207 -8.96 -1.75 -18.23
C TRP A 207 -8.92 -1.49 -19.74
N ALA A 208 -7.74 -1.34 -20.33
CA ALA A 208 -7.60 -1.18 -21.78
C ALA A 208 -8.16 -2.37 -22.55
N LYS A 209 -7.91 -3.60 -22.08
CA LYS A 209 -8.47 -4.82 -22.71
C LYS A 209 -9.99 -4.91 -22.54
N MET A 210 -10.51 -4.58 -21.36
CA MET A 210 -11.95 -4.62 -21.06
C MET A 210 -12.77 -3.60 -21.86
N LEU A 211 -12.16 -2.46 -22.14
CA LEU A 211 -12.82 -1.31 -22.78
C LEU A 211 -12.37 -1.12 -24.24
N GLU A 212 -11.60 -2.08 -24.77
CA GLU A 212 -11.05 -2.05 -26.13
C GLU A 212 -10.31 -0.74 -26.46
N LEU A 213 -9.55 -0.22 -25.49
CA LEU A 213 -8.81 1.04 -25.63
C LEU A 213 -7.47 0.82 -26.31
N ASP A 214 -7.15 1.67 -27.29
CA ASP A 214 -5.81 1.76 -27.87
C ASP A 214 -4.96 2.76 -27.05
N VAL A 215 -4.17 2.23 -26.12
CA VAL A 215 -3.33 3.03 -25.21
C VAL A 215 -1.87 2.69 -25.41
N ASN A 216 -1.07 3.71 -25.75
CA ASN A 216 0.37 3.55 -25.83
C ASN A 216 0.97 3.33 -24.42
N MET A 217 1.63 2.20 -24.20
CA MET A 217 2.19 1.79 -22.89
C MET A 217 3.65 2.21 -22.66
N SER A 218 4.32 2.82 -23.64
CA SER A 218 5.76 3.07 -23.59
C SER A 218 6.20 3.97 -22.42
N GLU A 219 5.38 4.95 -22.05
CA GLU A 219 5.71 5.86 -20.94
C GLU A 219 5.65 5.16 -19.59
N ILE A 220 4.60 4.36 -19.35
CA ILE A 220 4.46 3.61 -18.10
C ILE A 220 5.48 2.47 -18.03
N ASP A 221 5.82 1.82 -19.14
CA ASP A 221 6.87 0.80 -19.19
C ASP A 221 8.25 1.36 -18.79
N ARG A 222 8.62 2.55 -19.28
CA ARG A 222 9.84 3.24 -18.82
C ARG A 222 9.78 3.60 -17.33
N ALA A 223 8.60 3.89 -16.79
CA ALA A 223 8.44 4.14 -15.36
C ALA A 223 8.64 2.86 -14.53
N VAL A 224 8.22 1.71 -15.06
CA VAL A 224 8.51 0.40 -14.46
C VAL A 224 10.01 0.13 -14.43
N GLU A 225 10.72 0.33 -15.53
CA GLU A 225 12.18 0.14 -15.60
C GLU A 225 12.90 0.98 -14.54
N ARG A 226 12.55 2.27 -14.42
CA ARG A 226 13.12 3.15 -13.38
C ARG A 226 12.80 2.70 -11.96
N MET A 227 11.61 2.15 -11.73
CA MET A 227 11.24 1.60 -10.42
C MET A 227 12.11 0.39 -10.08
N ASP A 228 12.24 -0.56 -11.01
CA ASP A 228 13.04 -1.78 -10.82
C ASP A 228 14.53 -1.43 -10.56
N ASP A 229 15.08 -0.44 -11.29
CA ASP A 229 16.44 0.08 -11.04
C ASP A 229 16.57 0.69 -9.63
N THR A 230 15.60 1.51 -9.22
CA THR A 230 15.60 2.16 -7.90
C THR A 230 15.51 1.12 -6.78
N MET A 231 14.66 0.10 -6.93
CA MET A 231 14.51 -0.97 -5.95
C MET A 231 15.77 -1.82 -5.85
N SER A 232 16.40 -2.13 -6.98
CA SER A 232 17.69 -2.84 -7.01
C SER A 232 18.79 -2.07 -6.29
N GLN A 233 18.85 -0.74 -6.45
CA GLN A 233 19.80 0.11 -5.73
C GLN A 233 19.51 0.17 -4.23
N ILE A 234 18.24 0.17 -3.83
CA ILE A 234 17.85 0.12 -2.42
C ILE A 234 18.27 -1.21 -1.80
N GLU A 235 17.99 -2.33 -2.47
CA GLU A 235 18.40 -3.68 -2.03
C GLU A 235 19.93 -3.79 -1.92
N GLU A 236 20.66 -3.26 -2.90
CA GLU A 236 22.13 -3.24 -2.87
C GLU A 236 22.66 -2.42 -1.69
N LYS A 237 22.16 -1.20 -1.49
CA LYS A 237 22.58 -0.34 -0.37
C LYS A 237 22.28 -0.98 0.97
N ILE A 238 21.09 -1.57 1.12
CA ILE A 238 20.73 -2.30 2.32
C ILE A 238 21.74 -3.42 2.56
N ARG A 239 22.03 -4.24 1.54
CA ARG A 239 23.02 -5.32 1.64
C ARG A 239 24.41 -4.80 2.02
N THR A 240 24.91 -3.77 1.32
CA THR A 240 26.22 -3.18 1.62
C THR A 240 26.27 -2.62 3.04
N THR A 241 25.25 -1.86 3.48
CA THR A 241 25.21 -1.30 4.85
C THR A 241 25.21 -2.40 5.90
N PHE A 242 24.43 -3.47 5.72
CA PHE A 242 24.45 -4.60 6.65
C PHE A 242 25.78 -5.36 6.63
N SER A 243 26.38 -5.57 5.45
CA SER A 243 27.72 -6.20 5.35
C SER A 243 28.83 -5.32 5.93
N THR A 244 28.76 -3.99 5.77
CA THR A 244 29.71 -3.06 6.39
C THR A 244 29.53 -3.01 7.90
N MET A 245 28.30 -3.10 8.41
CA MET A 245 28.08 -3.24 9.87
C MET A 245 28.62 -4.57 10.40
N GLU A 246 28.50 -5.67 9.64
CA GLU A 246 29.13 -6.96 9.99
C GLU A 246 30.66 -6.86 9.96
N HIS A 247 31.25 -6.20 8.95
CA HIS A 247 32.70 -6.03 8.84
C HIS A 247 33.26 -5.01 9.83
N GLU A 248 32.55 -3.92 10.15
CA GLU A 248 32.91 -2.98 11.22
C GLU A 248 32.81 -3.64 12.60
N SER A 249 31.87 -4.59 12.80
CA SER A 249 31.88 -5.45 13.99
C SER A 249 32.96 -6.53 13.99
N GLU A 250 33.59 -6.85 12.85
CA GLU A 250 34.72 -7.79 12.76
C GLU A 250 36.09 -7.08 12.82
N ASP A 251 36.20 -5.84 12.30
CA ASP A 251 37.44 -5.06 12.23
C ASP A 251 37.62 -4.05 13.39
N GLU A 252 36.61 -3.86 14.25
CA GLU A 252 36.70 -3.04 15.48
C GLU A 252 36.53 -3.84 16.79
N ILE A 253 36.68 -5.17 16.74
CA ILE A 253 36.84 -6.00 17.94
C ILE A 253 38.26 -6.59 17.94
N GLU A 254 39.27 -5.75 18.21
CA GLU A 254 40.19 -6.20 19.26
C GLU A 254 39.31 -6.36 20.49
N LEU A 255 39.18 -7.59 21.01
CA LEU A 255 38.55 -7.84 22.28
C LEU A 255 39.33 -7.04 23.34
N GLU A 256 38.99 -5.78 23.55
CA GLU A 256 39.34 -5.09 24.78
C GLU A 256 38.68 -5.92 25.88
N GLU A 257 39.51 -6.53 26.72
CA GLU A 257 39.07 -7.24 27.92
C GLU A 257 38.09 -6.33 28.66
N VAL A 258 36.83 -6.77 28.75
CA VAL A 258 35.78 -6.02 29.44
C VAL A 258 36.17 -5.96 30.92
N ASP A 259 36.48 -4.76 31.40
CA ASP A 259 36.71 -4.50 32.81
C ASP A 259 35.37 -4.55 33.56
N GLU A 260 35.11 -5.67 34.25
CA GLU A 260 33.90 -5.88 35.06
C GLU A 260 33.62 -4.72 36.03
N GLU A 261 34.65 -3.94 36.42
CA GLU A 261 34.51 -2.79 37.32
C GLU A 261 33.70 -1.62 36.73
N GLN A 262 33.52 -1.56 35.40
CA GLN A 262 32.77 -0.49 34.74
C GLN A 262 31.26 -0.78 34.58
N VAL A 263 30.82 -2.01 34.85
CA VAL A 263 29.40 -2.38 34.81
C VAL A 263 28.73 -2.00 36.14
N PRO A 264 27.66 -1.18 36.14
CA PRO A 264 26.97 -0.85 37.39
C PRO A 264 26.50 -2.13 38.13
N GLN A 265 26.78 -2.24 39.44
CA GLN A 265 26.43 -3.43 40.24
C GLN A 265 24.95 -3.86 40.10
N VAL A 266 24.04 -2.90 39.95
CA VAL A 266 22.60 -3.16 39.73
C VAL A 266 22.34 -3.97 38.45
N VAL A 267 23.16 -3.81 37.42
CA VAL A 267 23.07 -4.55 36.16
C VAL A 267 23.57 -5.98 36.37
N MET A 268 24.69 -6.17 37.08
CA MET A 268 25.23 -7.49 37.41
C MET A 268 24.24 -8.31 38.25
N GLU A 269 23.64 -7.69 39.28
CA GLU A 269 22.59 -8.33 40.07
C GLU A 269 21.35 -8.72 39.23
N ARG A 270 21.02 -7.92 38.22
CA ARG A 270 19.92 -8.22 37.30
C ARG A 270 20.26 -9.39 36.38
N ILE A 271 21.47 -9.45 35.85
CA ILE A 271 21.95 -10.55 35.02
C ILE A 271 21.95 -11.86 35.81
N GLU A 272 22.46 -11.86 37.04
CA GLU A 272 22.43 -13.04 37.92
C GLU A 272 21.00 -13.52 38.22
N ARG A 273 20.07 -12.58 38.45
CA ARG A 273 18.66 -12.92 38.62
C ARG A 273 18.06 -13.56 37.38
N LEU A 274 18.35 -13.02 36.19
CA LEU A 274 17.89 -13.58 34.92
C LEU A 274 18.47 -14.99 34.67
N PHE A 275 19.73 -15.22 35.02
CA PHE A 275 20.31 -16.58 35.00
C PHE A 275 19.53 -17.53 35.91
N GLY A 276 19.27 -17.14 37.17
CA GLY A 276 18.47 -17.93 38.09
C GLY A 276 17.05 -18.20 37.58
N GLU A 277 16.40 -17.21 36.95
CA GLU A 277 15.05 -17.37 36.39
C GLU A 277 15.02 -18.36 35.21
N VAL A 278 16.05 -18.38 34.35
CA VAL A 278 16.14 -19.30 33.22
C VAL A 278 16.52 -20.72 33.66
N GLU A 279 17.31 -20.87 34.73
CA GLU A 279 17.61 -22.18 35.33
C GLU A 279 16.37 -22.86 35.92
N HIS A 280 15.45 -22.09 36.49
CA HIS A 280 14.21 -22.62 37.08
C HIS A 280 13.07 -22.77 36.06
N ASP A 281 13.09 -21.98 34.98
CA ASP A 281 12.09 -21.99 33.92
C ASP A 281 12.74 -21.63 32.57
N THR A 282 13.13 -22.66 31.84
CA THR A 282 13.86 -22.59 30.57
C THR A 282 12.95 -22.23 29.39
N SER A 283 12.07 -21.25 29.57
CA SER A 283 11.26 -20.71 28.49
C SER A 283 12.13 -19.93 27.49
N ARG A 284 11.83 -20.08 26.19
CA ARG A 284 12.55 -19.37 25.11
C ARG A 284 12.49 -17.85 25.27
N GLU A 285 11.43 -17.33 25.89
CA GLU A 285 11.24 -15.91 26.13
C GLU A 285 12.22 -15.36 27.19
N LYS A 286 12.41 -16.08 28.29
CA LYS A 286 13.38 -15.69 29.34
C LYS A 286 14.82 -15.85 28.87
N ALA A 287 15.11 -16.90 28.10
CA ALA A 287 16.40 -17.10 27.45
C ALA A 287 16.75 -15.95 26.49
N ALA A 288 15.79 -15.50 25.70
CA ALA A 288 15.97 -14.36 24.80
C ALA A 288 16.17 -13.04 25.56
N LEU A 289 15.46 -12.85 26.68
CA LEU A 289 15.63 -11.68 27.55
C LEU A 289 17.04 -11.64 28.15
N LEU A 290 17.52 -12.77 28.70
CA LEU A 290 18.88 -12.89 29.23
C LEU A 290 19.93 -12.61 28.14
N LYS A 291 19.77 -13.19 26.95
CA LYS A 291 20.70 -12.94 25.84
C LYS A 291 20.74 -11.47 25.45
N ARG A 292 19.58 -10.82 25.30
CA ARG A 292 19.50 -9.39 24.95
C ARG A 292 20.14 -8.50 26.02
N GLU A 293 20.01 -8.85 27.29
CA GLU A 293 20.64 -8.09 28.37
C GLU A 293 22.17 -8.27 28.35
N LEU A 294 22.68 -9.49 28.09
CA LEU A 294 24.11 -9.75 27.92
C LEU A 294 24.70 -9.02 26.70
N ASP A 295 24.03 -9.09 25.55
CA ASP A 295 24.44 -8.42 24.31
C ASP A 295 24.46 -6.89 24.51
N ARG A 296 23.45 -6.33 25.20
CA ARG A 296 23.34 -4.89 25.46
C ARG A 296 24.53 -4.32 26.24
N TRP A 297 25.12 -5.11 27.13
CA TRP A 297 26.26 -4.71 27.96
C TRP A 297 27.59 -5.24 27.44
N ASN A 298 27.60 -5.84 26.24
CA ASN A 298 28.77 -6.50 25.66
C ASN A 298 29.39 -7.58 26.57
N LEU A 299 28.55 -8.25 27.38
CA LEU A 299 28.97 -9.28 28.34
C LEU A 299 28.78 -10.69 27.79
N TYR A 300 28.23 -10.84 26.58
CA TYR A 300 27.89 -12.17 26.05
C TYR A 300 29.14 -13.07 25.94
N GLY A 301 30.26 -12.56 25.44
CA GLY A 301 31.50 -13.36 25.31
C GLY A 301 32.03 -13.87 26.65
N LEU A 302 31.88 -13.11 27.73
CA LEU A 302 32.30 -13.51 29.08
C LEU A 302 31.37 -14.59 29.69
N TYR A 303 30.07 -14.51 29.40
CA TYR A 303 29.05 -15.39 29.97
C TYR A 303 28.58 -16.50 29.02
N GLU A 304 29.19 -16.63 27.83
CA GLU A 304 28.75 -17.51 26.75
C GLU A 304 28.63 -18.96 27.21
N ASP A 305 29.68 -19.51 27.82
CA ASP A 305 29.69 -20.90 28.31
C ASP A 305 28.59 -21.16 29.35
N ARG A 306 28.35 -20.20 30.24
CA ARG A 306 27.30 -20.29 31.27
C ARG A 306 25.92 -20.22 30.62
N PHE A 307 25.72 -19.31 29.67
CA PHE A 307 24.46 -19.17 28.93
C PHE A 307 24.14 -20.42 28.11
N LEU A 308 25.10 -20.95 27.35
CA LEU A 308 24.93 -22.20 26.59
C LEU A 308 24.74 -23.41 27.50
N GLY A 309 25.35 -23.38 28.70
CA GLY A 309 25.19 -24.38 29.75
C GLY A 309 23.74 -24.55 30.23
N LEU A 310 22.92 -23.50 30.19
CA LEU A 310 21.50 -23.53 30.58
C LEU A 310 20.67 -24.51 29.73
N PHE A 311 21.08 -24.76 28.49
CA PHE A 311 20.35 -25.60 27.53
C PHE A 311 20.95 -27.01 27.38
N ARG A 312 22.01 -27.33 28.15
CA ARG A 312 22.77 -28.59 28.02
C ARG A 312 22.30 -29.72 28.94
N LYS A 313 21.24 -29.56 29.75
CA LYS A 313 20.69 -30.63 30.60
C LYS A 313 19.29 -31.09 30.15
N ASP A 314 19.27 -32.14 29.32
CA ASP A 314 18.35 -33.30 29.44
C ASP A 314 18.64 -34.34 28.35
N SER A 315 19.86 -34.88 28.36
CA SER A 315 20.18 -36.12 27.64
C SER A 315 21.17 -36.97 28.42
N GLY A 316 20.73 -37.49 29.58
CA GLY A 316 21.55 -38.46 30.31
C GLY A 316 21.15 -38.74 31.75
N SER A 317 19.98 -39.35 31.97
CA SER A 317 19.78 -40.25 33.12
C SER A 317 18.59 -41.20 32.90
N SER A 318 18.86 -42.37 32.33
CA SER A 318 18.08 -43.60 32.53
C SER A 318 18.87 -44.80 32.01
N ARG A 319 19.80 -45.29 32.84
CA ARG A 319 20.20 -46.70 32.91
C ARG A 319 20.72 -46.98 34.33
N GLY A 320 19.96 -47.80 35.05
CA GLY A 320 20.16 -48.22 36.43
C GLY A 320 18.87 -48.86 36.90
#